data_AF-A0A6G8JL96-F1
#
_entry.id   AF-A0A6G8JL96-F1
#
_cell.length_a   1.000
_cell.length_b   1.000
_cell.length_c   1.000
_cell.angle_alpha   90.00
_cell.angle_beta   90.00
_cell.angle_gamma   90.00
#
_symmetry.space_group_name_H-M   'P 1'
#
loop_
_entity.id
_entity.type
_entity.pdbx_description
1 polymer ?
#
loop_
_entity_poly.entity_id
_entity_poly.type
_entity_poly.pdbx_seq_one_letter_code
_entity_poly.pdbx_strand_id
1 'polypeptide(L)'
;MSEQQKVEQTQNKTNPTTKEVIAYLSEKFPLCFSLEGEVKPLKIGLFQELAEALAGEETVSKTLLRQVLRNYTNSWRYLAACQPNVARVGLQGEEAGVVTEQEAAHASETLAAAKAVVAERKAQERKAQRKEYFKQKAREENAKKRTDVKVKKAASDESLAALASKFGRN
;
A
#
# COMPACT_ATOMS: atom_id res chain seq x y z
N MET A 1 15.76 -1.37 -45.59
CA MET A 1 16.55 -0.59 -44.63
C MET A 1 15.59 0.19 -43.75
N SER A 2 15.01 -0.47 -42.75
CA SER A 2 14.18 0.19 -41.74
C SER A 2 14.67 -0.32 -40.39
N GLU A 3 15.57 0.47 -39.82
CA GLU A 3 16.02 0.36 -38.45
C GLU A 3 14.80 0.52 -37.54
N GLN A 4 14.26 -0.60 -37.07
CA GLN A 4 13.40 -0.59 -35.91
C GLN A 4 14.29 -0.64 -34.67
N GLN A 5 14.43 0.53 -34.09
CA GLN A 5 15.08 0.78 -32.80
C GLN A 5 14.45 -0.13 -31.74
N LYS A 6 15.27 -1.04 -31.22
CA LYS A 6 14.99 -1.84 -30.03
C LYS A 6 15.02 -0.87 -28.85
N VAL A 7 13.87 -0.63 -28.22
CA VAL A 7 13.75 0.16 -26.98
C VAL A 7 14.43 -0.62 -25.88
N GLU A 8 15.71 -0.31 -25.66
CA GLU A 8 16.51 -0.82 -24.57
C GLU A 8 16.08 -0.08 -23.30
N GLN A 9 15.25 -0.73 -22.49
CA GLN A 9 14.90 -0.22 -21.16
C GLN A 9 16.10 -0.38 -20.24
N THR A 10 16.83 0.71 -20.03
CA THR A 10 17.76 0.88 -18.92
C THR A 10 16.99 0.79 -17.60
N GLN A 11 17.00 -0.36 -16.94
CA GLN A 11 16.47 -0.51 -15.59
C GLN A 11 17.62 -0.45 -14.57
N ASN A 12 17.58 0.59 -13.75
CA ASN A 12 18.44 0.76 -12.57
C ASN A 12 18.48 -0.55 -11.77
N LYS A 13 19.68 -1.00 -11.37
CA LYS A 13 19.90 -2.16 -10.48
C LYS A 13 19.37 -1.88 -9.07
N THR A 14 18.06 -1.75 -8.92
CA THR A 14 17.37 -1.92 -7.64
C THR A 14 16.93 -3.36 -7.59
N ASN A 15 17.33 -4.09 -6.54
CA ASN A 15 16.88 -5.46 -6.31
C ASN A 15 15.36 -5.58 -6.57
N PRO A 16 14.89 -6.63 -7.26
CA PRO A 16 13.49 -6.76 -7.61
C PRO A 16 12.64 -6.69 -6.34
N THR A 17 11.57 -5.92 -6.41
CA THR A 17 10.68 -5.73 -5.27
C THR A 17 9.96 -7.04 -4.95
N THR A 18 9.55 -7.22 -3.70
CA THR A 18 8.86 -8.44 -3.26
C THR A 18 7.65 -8.78 -4.15
N LYS A 19 6.95 -7.77 -4.67
CA LYS A 19 5.78 -7.94 -5.54
C LYS A 19 6.15 -8.45 -6.93
N GLU A 20 7.23 -7.93 -7.52
CA GLU A 20 7.72 -8.38 -8.82
C GLU A 20 8.18 -9.84 -8.75
N VAL A 21 8.83 -10.23 -7.65
CA VAL A 21 9.22 -11.63 -7.45
C VAL A 21 7.99 -12.53 -7.29
N ILE A 22 6.93 -12.09 -6.62
CA ILE A 22 5.67 -12.86 -6.53
C ILE A 22 5.03 -13.00 -7.90
N ALA A 23 5.00 -11.94 -8.71
CA ALA A 23 4.48 -11.99 -10.07
C ALA A 23 5.26 -13.02 -10.91
N TYR A 24 6.59 -12.95 -10.84
CA TYR A 24 7.47 -13.89 -11.50
C TYR A 24 7.25 -15.34 -11.07
N LEU A 25 7.13 -15.59 -9.75
CA LEU A 25 6.83 -16.90 -9.22
C LEU A 25 5.45 -17.41 -9.66
N SER A 26 4.46 -16.53 -9.81
CA SER A 26 3.13 -16.90 -10.31
C SER A 26 3.11 -17.23 -11.80
N GLU A 27 3.98 -16.62 -12.60
CA GLU A 27 4.14 -16.97 -14.02
C GLU A 27 4.83 -18.32 -14.19
N LYS A 28 5.87 -18.60 -13.39
CA LYS A 28 6.61 -19.87 -13.44
C LYS A 28 5.85 -21.03 -12.80
N PHE A 29 5.16 -20.77 -11.69
CA PHE A 29 4.47 -21.77 -10.87
C PHE A 29 3.02 -21.35 -10.62
N PRO A 30 2.16 -21.36 -11.66
CA PRO A 30 0.78 -20.86 -11.58
C PRO A 30 -0.12 -21.71 -10.67
N LEU A 31 0.28 -22.96 -10.40
CA LEU A 31 -0.47 -23.88 -9.53
C LEU A 31 -0.27 -23.57 -8.03
N CYS A 32 0.85 -22.96 -7.66
CA CYS A 32 1.21 -22.67 -6.27
C CYS A 32 1.00 -21.20 -5.91
N PHE A 33 1.42 -20.32 -6.81
CA PHE A 33 1.37 -18.89 -6.61
C PHE A 33 0.28 -18.30 -7.49
N SER A 34 -0.51 -17.40 -6.90
CA SER A 34 -1.58 -16.72 -7.60
C SER A 34 -1.48 -15.22 -7.36
N LEU A 35 -1.48 -14.45 -8.45
CA LEU A 35 -1.43 -12.99 -8.39
C LEU A 35 -2.80 -12.41 -7.98
N GLU A 36 -3.86 -12.84 -8.66
CA GLU A 36 -5.21 -12.28 -8.52
C GLU A 36 -6.29 -13.31 -8.16
N GLY A 37 -5.94 -14.59 -7.99
CA GLY A 37 -6.89 -15.67 -7.70
C GLY A 37 -6.98 -16.12 -6.23
N GLU A 38 -7.69 -17.22 -6.02
CA GLU A 38 -7.71 -17.92 -4.73
C GLU A 38 -6.30 -18.44 -4.41
N VAL A 39 -5.77 -17.98 -3.28
CA VAL A 39 -4.47 -18.42 -2.80
C VAL A 39 -4.66 -19.78 -2.13
N LYS A 40 -3.81 -20.75 -2.42
CA LYS A 40 -3.83 -22.05 -1.75
C LYS A 40 -2.73 -22.13 -0.67
N PRO A 41 -2.95 -22.87 0.43
CA PRO A 41 -1.91 -23.11 1.43
C PRO A 41 -0.69 -23.79 0.80
N LEU A 42 0.51 -23.29 1.10
CA LEU A 42 1.73 -23.82 0.52
C LEU A 42 2.25 -25.03 1.32
N LYS A 43 2.97 -25.92 0.61
CA LYS A 43 3.76 -26.99 1.21
C LYS A 43 4.75 -26.46 2.26
N ILE A 44 4.87 -27.16 3.38
CA ILE A 44 5.89 -26.84 4.39
C ILE A 44 7.27 -27.15 3.80
N GLY A 45 8.20 -26.21 3.88
CA GLY A 45 9.54 -26.39 3.32
C GLY A 45 9.66 -26.14 1.80
N LEU A 46 8.61 -25.61 1.15
CA LEU A 46 8.61 -25.27 -0.29
C LEU A 46 9.80 -24.38 -0.71
N PHE A 47 10.38 -23.62 0.23
CA PHE A 47 11.57 -22.82 -0.01
C PHE A 47 12.73 -23.61 -0.62
N GLN A 48 12.98 -24.85 -0.16
CA GLN A 48 14.11 -25.63 -0.63
C GLN A 48 13.92 -26.05 -2.10
N GLU A 49 12.73 -26.55 -2.42
CA GLU A 49 12.35 -26.93 -3.79
C GLU A 49 12.40 -25.71 -4.73
N LEU A 50 11.90 -24.55 -4.28
CA LEU A 50 12.00 -23.30 -5.02
C LEU A 50 13.45 -22.84 -5.23
N ALA A 51 14.29 -22.95 -4.20
CA ALA A 51 15.68 -22.57 -4.29
C ALA A 51 16.48 -23.46 -5.24
N GLU A 52 16.12 -24.74 -5.35
CA GLU A 52 16.71 -25.68 -6.31
C GLU A 52 16.23 -25.42 -7.73
N ALA A 53 14.92 -25.21 -7.93
CA ALA A 53 14.35 -24.90 -9.24
C ALA A 53 14.85 -23.55 -9.81
N LEU A 54 15.12 -22.58 -8.93
CA LEU A 54 15.61 -21.24 -9.29
C LEU A 54 17.13 -21.09 -9.14
N ALA A 55 17.87 -22.15 -8.82
CA ALA A 55 19.32 -22.08 -8.60
C ALA A 55 20.11 -21.56 -9.83
N GLY A 56 19.53 -21.70 -11.03
CA GLY A 56 20.11 -21.21 -12.28
C GLY A 56 19.68 -19.79 -12.69
N GLU A 57 18.78 -19.15 -11.94
CA GLU A 57 18.27 -17.82 -12.30
C GLU A 57 18.82 -16.73 -11.36
N GLU A 58 19.63 -15.84 -11.92
CA GLU A 58 20.28 -14.74 -11.19
C GLU A 58 19.29 -13.65 -10.71
N THR A 59 18.04 -13.72 -11.17
CA THR A 59 16.98 -12.75 -10.87
C THR A 59 16.48 -12.83 -9.42
N VAL A 60 16.61 -13.99 -8.76
CA VAL A 60 16.06 -14.20 -7.40
C VAL A 60 17.13 -14.75 -6.45
N SER A 61 17.56 -13.92 -5.50
CA SER A 61 18.47 -14.38 -4.43
C SER A 61 17.72 -15.20 -3.35
N LYS A 62 18.41 -16.15 -2.70
CA LYS A 62 17.86 -16.97 -1.60
C LYS A 62 17.31 -16.13 -0.44
N THR A 63 17.96 -15.02 -0.13
CA THR A 63 17.53 -14.10 0.93
C THR A 63 16.25 -13.38 0.55
N LEU A 64 16.17 -12.90 -0.69
CA LEU A 64 14.97 -12.26 -1.21
C LEU A 64 13.80 -13.24 -1.29
N LEU A 65 14.04 -14.48 -1.75
CA LEU A 65 13.02 -15.53 -1.79
C LEU A 65 12.41 -15.81 -0.41
N ARG A 66 13.25 -15.83 0.64
CA ARG A 66 12.77 -15.97 2.03
C ARG A 66 11.88 -14.80 2.46
N GLN A 67 12.28 -13.57 2.15
CA GLN A 67 11.49 -12.37 2.44
C GLN A 67 10.16 -12.41 1.68
N VAL A 68 10.19 -12.81 0.41
CA VAL A 68 9.01 -12.95 -0.45
C VAL A 68 8.02 -13.96 0.12
N LEU A 69 8.48 -15.16 0.46
CA LEU A 69 7.62 -16.18 1.05
C LEU A 69 7.00 -15.70 2.37
N ARG A 70 7.80 -15.10 3.25
CA ARG A 70 7.29 -14.55 4.52
C ARG A 70 6.21 -13.50 4.29
N ASN A 71 6.40 -12.61 3.33
CA ASN A 71 5.43 -11.56 3.03
C ASN A 71 4.17 -12.14 2.37
N TYR A 72 4.32 -13.16 1.52
CA TYR A 72 3.21 -13.85 0.88
C TYR A 72 2.34 -14.58 1.92
N THR A 73 2.95 -15.33 2.85
CA THR A 73 2.22 -16.09 3.87
C THR A 73 1.59 -15.23 4.95
N ASN A 74 2.09 -14.01 5.18
CA ASN A 74 1.48 -13.04 6.11
C ASN A 74 0.42 -12.15 5.44
N SER A 75 0.20 -12.31 4.13
CA SER A 75 -0.85 -11.58 3.43
C SER A 75 -2.22 -11.99 3.94
N TRP A 76 -3.14 -11.03 4.04
CA TRP A 76 -4.54 -11.30 4.42
C TRP A 76 -5.20 -12.35 3.52
N ARG A 77 -4.83 -12.37 2.23
CA ARG A 77 -5.33 -13.37 1.27
C ARG A 77 -4.89 -14.78 1.66
N TYR A 78 -3.64 -14.94 2.05
CA TYR A 78 -3.07 -16.23 2.45
C TYR A 78 -3.67 -16.71 3.77
N LEU A 79 -3.72 -15.84 4.79
CA LEU A 79 -4.30 -16.17 6.08
C LEU A 79 -5.77 -16.56 5.98
N ALA A 80 -6.52 -15.95 5.04
CA ALA A 80 -7.92 -16.32 4.78
C ALA A 80 -8.07 -17.70 4.13
N ALA A 81 -7.11 -18.10 3.29
CA ALA A 81 -7.10 -19.39 2.61
C ALA A 81 -6.66 -20.56 3.51
N CYS A 82 -5.98 -20.28 4.62
CA CYS A 82 -5.61 -21.28 5.62
C CYS A 82 -6.84 -21.75 6.43
N GLN A 83 -7.64 -22.62 5.81
CA GLN A 83 -8.79 -23.28 6.44
C GLN A 83 -8.42 -24.71 6.89
N PRO A 84 -9.12 -25.26 7.90
CA PRO A 84 -8.87 -26.62 8.34
C PRO A 84 -9.19 -27.61 7.22
N ASN A 85 -8.43 -28.71 7.15
CA ASN A 85 -8.62 -29.79 6.17
C ASN A 85 -8.38 -29.41 4.70
N VAL A 86 -7.74 -28.27 4.43
CA VAL A 86 -7.33 -27.91 3.07
C VAL A 86 -5.98 -28.54 2.72
N ALA A 87 -5.90 -29.18 1.56
CA ALA A 87 -4.66 -29.73 1.04
C ALA A 87 -3.65 -28.62 0.71
N ARG A 88 -2.41 -28.81 1.14
CA ARG A 88 -1.28 -27.94 0.82
C ARG A 88 -0.79 -28.25 -0.58
N VAL A 89 -0.41 -27.22 -1.31
CA VAL A 89 0.05 -27.35 -2.69
C VAL A 89 1.57 -27.23 -2.75
N GLY A 90 2.21 -28.24 -3.34
CA GLY A 90 3.64 -28.27 -3.70
C GLY A 90 3.92 -27.59 -5.03
N LEU A 91 5.19 -27.48 -5.42
CA LEU A 91 5.67 -26.65 -6.55
C LEU A 91 5.03 -26.99 -7.91
N GLN A 92 4.63 -28.23 -8.11
CA GLN A 92 4.03 -28.75 -9.34
C GLN A 92 2.51 -28.94 -9.23
N GLY A 93 1.89 -28.47 -8.14
CA GLY A 93 0.46 -28.68 -7.89
C GLY A 93 0.12 -29.95 -7.11
N GLU A 94 1.12 -30.67 -6.61
CA GLU A 94 0.94 -31.89 -5.82
C GLU A 94 0.38 -31.60 -4.42
N GLU A 95 -0.45 -32.50 -3.90
CA GLU A 95 -0.93 -32.44 -2.52
C GLU A 95 0.18 -32.84 -1.55
N ALA A 96 0.65 -31.87 -0.77
CA ALA A 96 1.81 -32.01 0.09
C ALA A 96 1.44 -31.85 1.57
N GLY A 97 0.45 -32.63 2.00
CA GLY A 97 -0.11 -32.63 3.35
C GLY A 97 -1.34 -31.73 3.48
N VAL A 98 -1.86 -31.63 4.70
CA VAL A 98 -3.12 -30.95 5.01
C VAL A 98 -2.87 -29.87 6.07
N VAL A 99 -3.61 -28.76 6.00
CA VAL A 99 -3.62 -27.75 7.06
C VAL A 99 -4.35 -28.30 8.28
N THR A 100 -3.63 -28.35 9.40
CA THR A 100 -4.19 -28.80 10.68
C THR A 100 -5.14 -27.75 11.26
N GLU A 101 -6.09 -28.19 12.10
CA GLU A 101 -7.04 -27.29 12.75
C GLU A 101 -6.35 -26.20 13.59
N GLN A 102 -5.25 -26.56 14.26
CA GLN A 102 -4.46 -25.62 15.06
C GLN A 102 -3.83 -24.51 14.21
N GLU A 103 -3.29 -24.86 13.04
CA GLU A 103 -2.70 -23.89 12.11
C GLU A 103 -3.77 -22.96 11.53
N ALA A 104 -4.95 -23.50 11.19
CA ALA A 104 -6.08 -22.71 10.70
C ALA A 104 -6.60 -21.75 11.78
N ALA A 105 -6.71 -22.21 13.03
CA ALA A 105 -7.10 -21.36 14.17
C ALA A 105 -6.12 -20.19 14.33
N HIS A 106 -4.82 -20.47 14.38
CA HIS A 106 -3.78 -19.44 14.47
C HIS A 106 -3.81 -18.45 13.30
N ALA A 107 -4.05 -18.92 12.07
CA ALA A 107 -4.19 -18.05 10.91
C ALA A 107 -5.40 -17.10 11.03
N SER A 108 -6.53 -17.61 11.52
CA SER A 108 -7.74 -16.82 11.74
C SER A 108 -7.56 -15.74 12.83
N GLU A 109 -6.87 -16.08 13.92
CA GLU A 109 -6.51 -15.14 14.99
C GLU A 109 -5.56 -14.06 14.48
N THR A 110 -4.52 -14.46 13.74
CA THR A 110 -3.56 -13.52 13.13
C THR A 110 -4.26 -12.55 12.18
N LEU A 111 -5.21 -13.03 11.39
CA LEU A 111 -6.00 -12.22 10.49
C LEU A 111 -6.87 -11.21 11.26
N ALA A 112 -7.53 -11.64 12.34
CA ALA A 112 -8.33 -10.77 13.19
C ALA A 112 -7.46 -9.67 13.84
N ALA A 113 -6.31 -10.05 14.40
CA ALA A 113 -5.36 -9.12 15.01
C ALA A 113 -4.83 -8.10 13.98
N ALA A 114 -4.44 -8.56 12.79
CA ALA A 114 -3.93 -7.68 11.73
C ALA A 114 -5.00 -6.69 11.25
N LYS A 115 -6.26 -7.12 11.12
CA LYS A 115 -7.38 -6.23 10.78
C LYS A 115 -7.62 -5.17 11.87
N ALA A 116 -7.56 -5.55 13.15
CA ALA A 116 -7.71 -4.62 14.26
C ALA A 116 -6.63 -3.52 14.25
N VAL A 117 -5.36 -3.91 14.13
CA VAL A 117 -4.22 -2.96 14.06
C VAL A 117 -4.37 -1.98 12.89
N VAL A 118 -4.78 -2.47 11.71
CA VAL A 118 -4.98 -1.59 10.55
C VAL A 118 -6.20 -0.68 10.73
N ALA A 119 -7.27 -1.16 11.35
CA ALA A 119 -8.46 -0.35 11.65
C ALA A 119 -8.11 0.80 12.61
N GLU A 120 -7.34 0.53 13.65
CA GLU A 120 -6.85 1.52 14.61
C GLU A 120 -5.94 2.55 13.94
N ARG A 121 -4.96 2.10 13.15
CA ARG A 121 -4.06 3.00 12.41
C ARG A 121 -4.84 3.92 11.46
N LYS A 122 -5.78 3.37 10.68
CA LYS A 122 -6.65 4.16 9.81
C LYS A 122 -7.54 5.13 10.60
N ALA A 123 -8.01 4.75 11.79
CA ALA A 123 -8.79 5.65 12.64
C ALA A 123 -7.94 6.83 13.14
N GLN A 124 -6.68 6.58 13.53
CA GLN A 124 -5.74 7.62 13.93
C GLN A 124 -5.39 8.56 12.76
N GLU A 125 -5.09 7.99 11.59
CA GLU A 125 -4.82 8.75 10.35
C GLU A 125 -6.02 9.64 9.99
N ARG A 126 -7.25 9.11 10.02
CA ARG A 126 -8.47 9.89 9.78
C ARG A 126 -8.66 11.03 10.79
N LYS A 127 -8.37 10.79 12.07
CA LYS A 127 -8.43 11.84 13.11
C LYS A 127 -7.39 12.94 12.84
N ALA A 128 -6.17 12.57 12.47
CA ALA A 128 -5.11 13.52 12.13
C ALA A 128 -5.46 14.34 10.88
N GLN A 129 -5.90 13.68 9.80
CA GLN A 129 -6.34 14.34 8.56
C GLN A 129 -7.52 15.29 8.81
N ARG A 130 -8.50 14.87 9.62
CA ARG A 130 -9.65 15.71 10.00
C ARG A 130 -9.21 16.94 10.78
N LYS A 131 -8.27 16.79 11.73
CA LYS A 131 -7.72 17.92 12.52
C LYS A 131 -6.99 18.91 11.61
N GLU A 132 -6.14 18.43 10.70
CA GLU A 132 -5.43 19.29 9.75
C GLU A 132 -6.39 19.98 8.77
N TYR A 133 -7.41 19.28 8.27
CA TYR A 133 -8.45 19.88 7.42
C TYR A 133 -9.19 21.03 8.11
N PHE A 134 -9.67 20.83 9.35
CA PHE A 134 -10.34 21.90 10.09
C PHE A 134 -9.40 23.07 10.44
N LYS A 135 -8.13 22.79 10.73
CA LYS A 135 -7.12 23.83 10.97
C LYS A 135 -6.85 24.66 9.73
N GLN A 136 -6.74 24.05 8.56
CA GLN A 136 -6.58 24.75 7.28
C GLN A 136 -7.82 25.59 6.98
N LYS A 137 -9.02 25.01 7.09
CA LYS A 137 -10.28 25.75 6.88
C LYS A 137 -10.42 26.96 7.81
N ALA A 138 -10.07 26.81 9.10
CA ALA A 138 -10.09 27.92 10.05
C ALA A 138 -9.07 29.01 9.71
N ARG A 139 -7.88 28.64 9.20
CA ARG A 139 -6.87 29.62 8.74
C ARG A 139 -7.37 30.40 7.52
N GLU A 140 -7.97 29.71 6.55
CA GLU A 140 -8.54 30.33 5.36
C GLU A 140 -9.70 31.28 5.70
N GLU A 141 -10.60 30.86 6.59
CA GLU A 141 -11.71 31.70 7.03
C GLU A 141 -11.21 32.94 7.78
N ASN A 142 -10.20 32.80 8.65
CA ASN A 142 -9.59 33.94 9.33
C ASN A 142 -8.84 34.87 8.36
N ALA A 143 -8.17 34.34 7.34
CA ALA A 143 -7.54 35.14 6.31
C ALA A 143 -8.57 35.96 5.52
N LYS A 144 -9.69 35.34 5.11
CA LYS A 144 -10.81 36.01 4.43
C LYS A 144 -11.43 37.11 5.30
N LYS A 145 -11.66 36.84 6.60
CA LYS A 145 -12.16 37.86 7.54
C LYS A 145 -11.21 39.05 7.67
N ARG A 146 -9.89 38.82 7.71
CA ARG A 146 -8.89 39.89 7.78
C ARG A 146 -8.86 40.74 6.52
N THR A 147 -8.99 40.13 5.33
CA THR A 147 -9.08 40.88 4.07
C THR A 147 -10.35 41.70 4.01
N ASP A 148 -11.49 41.15 4.41
CA ASP A 148 -12.78 41.88 4.47
C ASP A 148 -12.72 43.10 5.40
N VAL A 149 -12.15 42.94 6.60
CA VAL A 149 -11.99 44.05 7.56
C VAL A 149 -11.06 45.12 7.00
N LYS A 150 -9.97 44.74 6.32
CA LYS A 150 -9.05 45.70 5.70
C LYS A 150 -9.71 46.49 4.57
N VAL A 151 -10.52 45.85 3.73
CA VAL A 151 -11.26 46.51 2.65
C VAL A 151 -12.30 47.48 3.21
N LYS A 152 -13.06 47.07 4.23
CA LYS A 152 -14.06 47.93 4.89
C LYS A 152 -13.43 49.15 5.56
N LYS A 153 -12.26 48.96 6.20
CA LYS A 153 -11.52 50.06 6.82
C LYS A 153 -10.96 51.05 5.80
N ALA A 154 -10.43 50.56 4.67
CA ALA A 154 -9.98 51.42 3.58
C ALA A 154 -11.13 52.26 3.00
N ALA A 155 -12.31 51.66 2.80
CA ALA A 155 -13.49 52.39 2.32
C ALA A 155 -14.01 53.44 3.34
N SER A 156 -13.94 53.14 4.65
CA SER A 156 -14.29 54.13 5.67
C SER A 156 -13.28 55.28 5.74
N ASP A 157 -11.99 54.99 5.59
CA ASP A 157 -10.94 56.03 5.59
C ASP A 157 -11.05 56.94 4.36
N GLU A 158 -11.36 56.37 3.17
CA GLU A 158 -11.62 57.16 1.95
C GLU A 158 -12.88 58.04 2.08
N SER A 159 -13.96 57.52 2.67
CA SER A 159 -15.19 58.33 2.87
C SER A 159 -15.00 59.44 3.90
N LEU A 160 -14.21 59.22 4.97
CA LEU A 160 -13.85 60.25 5.94
C LEU A 160 -12.95 61.34 5.31
N ALA A 161 -11.97 60.94 4.49
CA ALA A 161 -11.12 61.88 3.76
C ALA A 161 -11.95 62.75 2.79
N ALA A 162 -12.89 62.14 2.04
CA ALA A 162 -13.78 62.86 1.14
C ALA A 162 -14.69 63.87 1.85
N LEU A 163 -15.15 63.56 3.07
CA LEU A 163 -15.96 64.46 3.88
C LEU A 163 -15.13 65.65 4.40
N ALA A 164 -13.90 65.41 4.87
CA ALA A 164 -13.00 66.46 5.36
C ALA A 164 -12.65 67.50 4.28
N SER A 165 -12.40 67.07 3.03
CA SER A 165 -12.15 67.97 1.89
C SER A 165 -13.38 68.79 1.46
N LYS A 166 -14.59 68.40 1.89
CA LYS A 166 -15.84 69.12 1.62
C LYS A 166 -16.13 70.22 2.64
N PHE A 167 -15.66 70.06 3.89
CA PHE A 167 -15.86 71.04 4.97
C PHE A 167 -14.64 71.95 5.26
N GLY A 168 -13.45 71.64 4.74
CA GLY A 168 -12.23 72.43 4.95
C GLY A 168 -11.97 73.57 3.96
N ARG A 169 -12.90 73.85 3.03
CA ARG A 169 -12.82 75.01 2.12
C ARG A 169 -13.79 76.09 2.62
N ASN A 170 -13.32 76.91 3.55
CA ASN A 170 -13.88 78.24 3.82
C ASN A 170 -12.78 79.12 4.42
#